data_AF-N1VZK3-F1
#
_entry.id   AF-N1VZK3-F1
#
_cell.length_a   1.000
_cell.length_b   1.000
_cell.length_c   1.000
_cell.angle_alpha   90.00
_cell.angle_beta   90.00
_cell.angle_gamma   90.00
#
_symmetry.space_group_name_H-M   'P 1'
#
loop_
_entity.id
_entity.type
_entity.pdbx_description
1 polymer ?
#
loop_
_entity_poly.entity_id
_entity_poly.type
_entity_poly.pdbx_seq_one_letter_code
_entity_poly.pdbx_strand_id
1 'polypeptide(L)'
;MKYWLLLLLIFTLDLSANTYEEEVISSIESIRTIKASEDKNEIGQFNSLMDANWKKFSEKKSVSIPIIQIKLKEELNSPSPNQMVLLDLSWFLAISNPNKEDLEIILKTFEAIDFQDPLIVQNTQQYFRLALFLSEKQIPDFLYSIDKRFLRNENRSFFIPQHVAMVDAHAQRTHLYGVYGKQSIKHLTIILKKEKDTKLRQSITSILRRICTPDCARDIYEMLESEEDHKTFVNGTYILLDNAGPLGKELYLKLKPKSLSKETQDYFISEQNYVKNQSFEFFITKMKKKYGESSNSFSDSQLLSEIEKMILENGESHSIHPLDFLSNTIDKQVLIEKIIEARRKCFLRINHHGMQDIDLNNLILNTLYYKE
;
A
#
# COMPACT_ATOMS: atom_id res chain seq x y z
N MET A 1 -71.50 52.79 9.44
CA MET A 1 -70.42 52.12 8.68
C MET A 1 -69.37 51.67 9.69
N LYS A 2 -69.34 50.36 10.00
CA LYS A 2 -68.45 49.73 10.98
C LYS A 2 -67.20 49.23 10.26
N TYR A 3 -66.04 49.62 10.77
CA TYR A 3 -64.71 49.31 10.23
C TYR A 3 -64.45 47.80 10.24
N TRP A 4 -64.29 47.24 9.04
CA TRP A 4 -63.59 45.98 8.78
C TRP A 4 -62.10 46.31 8.64
N LEU A 5 -61.33 46.13 9.71
CA LEU A 5 -59.88 46.15 9.67
C LEU A 5 -59.42 44.70 9.60
N LEU A 6 -59.17 44.26 8.36
CA LEU A 6 -58.59 42.96 8.04
C LEU A 6 -57.13 42.95 8.54
N LEU A 7 -56.90 42.20 9.62
CA LEU A 7 -55.57 41.82 10.10
C LEU A 7 -54.96 40.83 9.10
N LEU A 8 -54.25 41.36 8.10
CA LEU A 8 -53.33 40.59 7.27
C LEU A 8 -52.06 40.34 8.09
N LEU A 9 -52.11 39.29 8.91
CA LEU A 9 -50.95 38.63 9.48
C LEU A 9 -50.15 38.05 8.31
N ILE A 10 -49.18 38.82 7.84
CA ILE A 10 -48.11 38.34 6.98
C ILE A 10 -47.30 37.37 7.84
N PHE A 11 -47.64 36.08 7.79
CA PHE A 11 -46.69 35.03 8.09
C PHE A 11 -45.62 35.06 7.00
N THR A 12 -44.57 35.86 7.21
CA THR A 12 -43.28 35.58 6.57
C THR A 12 -42.79 34.28 7.20
N LEU A 13 -43.15 33.16 6.58
CA LEU A 13 -42.39 31.93 6.71
C LEU A 13 -40.97 32.29 6.28
N ASP A 14 -40.05 32.33 7.25
CA ASP A 14 -38.62 32.36 6.98
C ASP A 14 -38.28 31.12 6.15
N LEU A 15 -38.35 31.24 4.82
CA LEU A 15 -37.50 30.46 3.91
C LEU A 15 -36.07 30.91 4.17
N SER A 16 -35.53 30.53 5.32
CA SER A 16 -34.08 30.54 5.54
C SER A 16 -33.52 29.51 4.57
N ALA A 17 -32.89 30.00 3.49
CA ALA A 17 -32.06 29.15 2.67
C ALA A 17 -31.03 28.51 3.61
N ASN A 18 -31.00 27.18 3.67
CA ASN A 18 -30.05 26.44 4.49
C ASN A 18 -28.65 26.98 4.18
N THR A 19 -27.93 27.38 5.22
CA THR A 19 -26.54 27.81 5.07
C THR A 19 -25.71 26.64 4.53
N TYR A 20 -24.61 26.93 3.85
CA TYR A 20 -23.75 25.88 3.30
C TYR A 20 -23.21 24.97 4.42
N GLU A 21 -22.96 25.53 5.60
CA GLU A 21 -22.60 24.83 6.82
C GLU A 21 -23.68 23.81 7.24
N GLU A 22 -24.96 24.19 7.24
CA GLU A 22 -26.08 23.29 7.53
C GLU A 22 -26.21 22.19 6.46
N GLU A 23 -25.96 22.50 5.18
CA GLU A 23 -25.92 21.49 4.12
C GLU A 23 -24.80 20.47 4.32
N VAL A 24 -23.60 20.91 4.74
CA VAL A 24 -22.48 20.00 5.04
C VAL A 24 -22.81 19.13 6.25
N ILE A 25 -23.37 19.70 7.31
CA ILE A 25 -23.78 18.93 8.51
C ILE A 25 -24.85 17.90 8.13
N SER A 26 -25.87 18.29 7.37
CA SER A 26 -26.90 17.37 6.88
C SER A 26 -26.32 16.25 6.02
N SER A 27 -25.34 16.56 5.16
CA SER A 27 -24.63 15.57 4.35
C SER A 27 -23.87 14.57 5.22
N ILE A 28 -23.21 15.03 6.29
CA ILE A 28 -22.52 14.14 7.27
C ILE A 28 -23.53 13.26 8.00
N GLU A 29 -24.65 13.83 8.48
CA GLU A 29 -25.68 13.06 9.17
C GLU A 29 -26.32 12.00 8.26
N SER A 30 -26.42 12.26 6.96
CA SER A 30 -26.91 11.26 6.00
C SER A 30 -26.01 10.02 5.92
N ILE A 31 -24.69 10.15 6.14
CA ILE A 31 -23.75 9.01 6.16
C ILE A 31 -24.11 8.03 7.28
N ARG A 32 -24.64 8.52 8.41
CA ARG A 32 -25.05 7.65 9.54
C ARG A 32 -26.17 6.69 9.18
N THR A 33 -26.92 6.98 8.12
CA THR A 33 -28.03 6.13 7.66
C THR A 33 -27.56 4.92 6.85
N ILE A 34 -26.30 4.92 6.42
CA ILE A 34 -25.70 3.80 5.68
C ILE A 34 -25.54 2.61 6.63
N LYS A 35 -26.01 1.45 6.17
CA LYS A 35 -25.96 0.17 6.88
C LYS A 35 -25.39 -0.90 5.97
N ALA A 36 -24.86 -1.97 6.56
CA ALA A 36 -24.46 -3.13 5.78
C ALA A 36 -25.67 -3.74 5.06
N SER A 37 -25.56 -3.99 3.76
CA SER A 37 -26.63 -4.58 2.94
C SER A 37 -26.08 -5.57 1.93
N GLU A 38 -26.88 -6.57 1.57
CA GLU A 38 -26.59 -7.48 0.46
C GLU A 38 -27.40 -7.12 -0.80
N ASP A 39 -28.37 -6.21 -0.69
CA ASP A 39 -29.18 -5.75 -1.81
C ASP A 39 -28.36 -4.77 -2.67
N LYS A 40 -28.15 -5.15 -3.93
CA LYS A 40 -27.43 -4.33 -4.93
C LYS A 40 -28.07 -2.96 -5.14
N ASN A 41 -29.39 -2.85 -5.03
CA ASN A 41 -30.09 -1.58 -5.19
C ASN A 41 -29.83 -0.66 -3.98
N GLU A 42 -29.92 -1.18 -2.75
CA GLU A 42 -29.58 -0.42 -1.55
C GLU A 42 -28.10 0.02 -1.58
N ILE A 43 -27.18 -0.87 -1.95
CA ILE A 43 -25.75 -0.53 -2.12
C ILE A 43 -25.57 0.59 -3.16
N GLY A 44 -26.28 0.51 -4.29
CA GLY A 44 -26.25 1.56 -5.32
C GLY A 44 -26.76 2.91 -4.83
N GLN A 45 -27.80 2.92 -3.99
CA GLN A 45 -28.31 4.13 -3.35
C GLN A 45 -27.30 4.72 -2.36
N PHE A 46 -26.66 3.88 -1.53
CA PHE A 46 -25.63 4.34 -0.59
C PHE A 46 -24.41 4.91 -1.31
N ASN A 47 -23.95 4.28 -2.40
CA ASN A 47 -22.86 4.82 -3.20
C ASN A 47 -23.22 6.19 -3.80
N SER A 48 -24.43 6.34 -4.33
CA SER A 48 -24.90 7.62 -4.88
C SER A 48 -25.00 8.71 -3.81
N LEU A 49 -25.39 8.33 -2.58
CA LEU A 49 -25.43 9.24 -1.43
C LEU A 49 -24.02 9.72 -1.05
N MET A 50 -23.05 8.80 -0.96
CA MET A 50 -21.66 9.15 -0.67
C MET A 50 -21.08 10.08 -1.75
N ASP A 51 -21.30 9.78 -3.03
CA ASP A 51 -20.84 10.63 -4.14
C ASP A 51 -21.43 12.05 -4.06
N ALA A 52 -22.72 12.17 -3.72
CA ALA A 52 -23.38 13.46 -3.53
C ALA A 52 -22.79 14.24 -2.35
N ASN A 53 -22.55 13.57 -1.22
CA ASN A 53 -21.93 14.17 -0.04
C ASN A 53 -20.51 14.65 -0.35
N TRP A 54 -19.71 13.84 -1.05
CA TRP A 54 -18.35 14.18 -1.45
C TRP A 54 -18.29 15.36 -2.41
N LYS A 55 -19.22 15.42 -3.36
CA LYS A 55 -19.38 16.59 -4.23
C LYS A 55 -19.69 17.82 -3.39
N LYS A 56 -20.63 17.72 -2.45
CA LYS A 56 -20.98 18.82 -1.54
C LYS A 56 -19.77 19.29 -0.75
N PHE A 57 -19.01 18.40 -0.12
CA PHE A 57 -17.80 18.74 0.65
C PHE A 57 -16.74 19.42 -0.22
N SER A 58 -16.64 19.03 -1.49
CA SER A 58 -15.64 19.57 -2.43
C SER A 58 -15.97 20.97 -2.95
N GLU A 59 -17.25 21.41 -2.90
CA GLU A 59 -17.68 22.73 -3.39
C GLU A 59 -16.98 23.89 -2.66
N LYS A 60 -16.83 23.81 -1.33
CA LYS A 60 -16.12 24.81 -0.52
C LYS A 60 -15.32 24.14 0.61
N LYS A 61 -14.18 23.57 0.24
CA LYS A 61 -13.25 22.89 1.17
C LYS A 61 -12.85 23.72 2.40
N SER A 62 -12.72 25.04 2.24
CA SER A 62 -12.38 25.96 3.34
C SER A 62 -13.44 25.99 4.45
N VAL A 63 -14.68 25.61 4.16
CA VAL A 63 -15.79 25.52 5.14
C VAL A 63 -16.02 24.07 5.55
N SER A 64 -16.03 23.13 4.60
CA SER A 64 -16.34 21.73 4.89
C SER A 64 -15.26 21.02 5.72
N ILE A 65 -13.97 21.26 5.47
CA ILE A 65 -12.88 20.59 6.19
C ILE A 65 -12.93 20.88 7.71
N PRO A 66 -13.04 22.15 8.17
CA PRO A 66 -13.19 22.42 9.61
C PRO A 66 -14.39 21.71 10.25
N ILE A 67 -15.53 21.65 9.56
CA ILE A 67 -16.73 20.94 10.06
C ILE A 67 -16.46 19.44 10.17
N ILE A 68 -15.85 18.85 9.14
CA ILE A 68 -15.48 17.43 9.12
C ILE A 68 -14.51 17.10 10.26
N GLN A 69 -13.50 17.93 10.50
CA GLN A 69 -12.57 17.77 11.61
C GLN A 69 -13.30 17.77 12.97
N ILE A 70 -14.23 18.71 13.18
CA ILE A 70 -15.04 18.79 14.40
C ILE A 70 -15.88 17.52 14.54
N LYS A 71 -16.57 17.10 13.48
CA LYS A 71 -17.43 15.90 13.50
C LYS A 71 -16.66 14.62 13.76
N LEU A 72 -15.47 14.46 13.19
CA LEU A 72 -14.59 13.34 13.51
C LEU A 72 -14.14 13.36 14.98
N LYS A 73 -13.78 14.52 15.53
CA LYS A 73 -13.43 14.65 16.95
C LYS A 73 -14.62 14.34 17.87
N GLU A 74 -15.83 14.76 17.51
CA GLU A 74 -17.07 14.39 18.22
C GLU A 74 -17.30 12.88 18.19
N GLU A 75 -17.16 12.26 17.01
CA GLU A 75 -17.38 10.84 16.82
C GLU A 75 -16.37 9.98 17.59
N LEU A 76 -15.09 10.40 17.62
CA LEU A 76 -14.03 9.75 18.39
C LEU A 76 -14.28 9.77 19.91
N ASN A 77 -15.02 10.78 20.40
CA ASN A 77 -15.38 10.90 21.82
C ASN A 77 -16.74 10.26 22.13
N SER A 78 -17.46 9.78 21.12
CA SER A 78 -18.75 9.11 21.29
C SER A 78 -18.56 7.74 21.95
N PRO A 79 -19.45 7.33 22.87
CA PRO A 79 -19.43 5.96 23.42
C PRO A 79 -19.74 4.89 22.37
N SER A 80 -20.37 5.28 21.24
CA SER A 80 -20.69 4.37 20.13
C SER A 80 -20.41 5.08 18.80
N PRO A 81 -19.14 5.13 18.36
CA PRO A 81 -18.77 5.77 17.11
C PRO A 81 -19.40 5.07 15.89
N ASN A 82 -19.95 5.84 14.97
CA ASN A 82 -20.46 5.39 13.68
C ASN A 82 -19.28 5.09 12.75
N GLN A 83 -19.11 3.82 12.44
CA GLN A 83 -17.97 3.30 11.68
C GLN A 83 -17.88 3.89 10.27
N MET A 84 -19.01 4.17 9.63
CA MET A 84 -19.02 4.76 8.29
C MET A 84 -18.65 6.23 8.29
N VAL A 85 -19.13 7.00 9.27
CA VAL A 85 -18.72 8.41 9.45
C VAL A 85 -17.21 8.47 9.67
N LEU A 86 -16.68 7.62 10.55
CA LEU A 86 -15.24 7.52 10.79
C LEU A 86 -14.47 7.22 9.51
N LEU A 87 -14.87 6.18 8.76
CA LEU A 87 -14.19 5.76 7.53
C LEU A 87 -14.27 6.80 6.41
N ASP A 88 -15.49 7.25 6.09
CA ASP A 88 -15.73 8.08 4.91
C ASP A 88 -15.11 9.46 5.04
N LEU A 89 -15.33 10.10 6.18
CA LEU A 89 -14.80 11.44 6.45
C LEU A 89 -13.28 11.43 6.58
N SER A 90 -12.69 10.40 7.21
CA SER A 90 -11.22 10.27 7.27
C SER A 90 -10.61 10.06 5.90
N TRP A 91 -11.27 9.27 5.04
CA TRP A 91 -10.81 9.07 3.67
C TRP A 91 -10.92 10.37 2.86
N PHE A 92 -12.01 11.13 3.02
CA PHE A 92 -12.16 12.44 2.37
C PHE A 92 -11.06 13.43 2.81
N LEU A 93 -10.74 13.49 4.11
CA LEU A 93 -9.62 14.30 4.61
C LEU A 93 -8.27 13.85 4.03
N ALA A 94 -8.03 12.53 3.98
CA ALA A 94 -6.79 11.96 3.46
C ALA A 94 -6.48 12.37 2.01
N ILE A 95 -7.51 12.47 1.16
CA ILE A 95 -7.37 12.88 -0.25
C ILE A 95 -7.47 14.40 -0.47
N SER A 96 -7.69 15.18 0.59
CA SER A 96 -7.91 16.64 0.52
C SER A 96 -6.67 17.47 0.86
N ASN A 97 -5.47 16.93 0.62
CA ASN A 97 -4.17 17.53 0.99
C ASN A 97 -4.07 17.82 2.50
N PRO A 98 -4.11 16.77 3.34
CA PRO A 98 -4.16 16.91 4.79
C PRO A 98 -2.90 17.59 5.32
N ASN A 99 -3.08 18.49 6.28
CA ASN A 99 -2.00 19.03 7.08
C ASN A 99 -1.62 18.06 8.22
N LYS A 100 -0.73 18.47 9.12
CA LYS A 100 -0.29 17.63 10.25
C LYS A 100 -1.42 17.30 11.23
N GLU A 101 -2.30 18.26 11.54
CA GLU A 101 -3.44 18.03 12.44
C GLU A 101 -4.44 17.06 11.80
N ASP A 102 -4.71 17.20 10.50
CA ASP A 102 -5.55 16.26 9.76
C ASP A 102 -5.00 14.85 9.85
N LEU A 103 -3.69 14.68 9.67
CA LEU A 103 -3.03 13.38 9.75
C LEU A 103 -3.19 12.72 11.13
N GLU A 104 -3.11 13.51 12.21
CA GLU A 104 -3.34 13.03 13.58
C GLU A 104 -4.80 12.59 13.80
N ILE A 105 -5.78 13.34 13.27
CA ILE A 105 -7.21 12.98 13.34
C ILE A 105 -7.49 11.72 12.52
N ILE A 106 -6.94 11.63 11.30
CA ILE A 106 -7.09 10.48 10.42
C ILE A 106 -6.53 9.22 11.07
N LEU A 107 -5.34 9.31 11.68
CA LEU A 107 -4.72 8.18 12.39
C LEU A 107 -5.59 7.71 13.56
N LYS A 108 -6.01 8.63 14.44
CA LYS A 108 -6.87 8.29 15.59
C LYS A 108 -8.18 7.66 15.13
N THR A 109 -8.76 8.17 14.05
CA THR A 109 -9.99 7.63 13.49
C THR A 109 -9.77 6.23 12.94
N PHE A 110 -8.69 5.99 12.20
CA PHE A 110 -8.32 4.66 11.72
C PHE A 110 -8.15 3.66 12.86
N GLU A 111 -7.55 4.09 13.97
CA GLU A 111 -7.39 3.26 15.18
C GLU A 111 -8.72 2.94 15.87
N ALA A 112 -9.68 3.87 15.83
CA ALA A 112 -11.02 3.70 16.40
C ALA A 112 -11.96 2.84 15.53
N ILE A 113 -11.70 2.74 14.22
CA ILE A 113 -12.50 1.90 13.31
C ILE A 113 -12.35 0.42 13.70
N ASP A 114 -13.49 -0.24 13.93
CA ASP A 114 -13.58 -1.69 14.05
C ASP A 114 -13.54 -2.33 12.66
N PHE A 115 -12.42 -2.99 12.36
CA PHE A 115 -12.19 -3.63 11.07
C PHE A 115 -12.97 -4.94 10.89
N GLN A 116 -13.66 -5.41 11.93
CA GLN A 116 -14.57 -6.56 11.87
C GLN A 116 -16.04 -6.13 11.71
N ASP A 117 -16.35 -4.83 11.83
CA ASP A 117 -17.71 -4.33 11.63
C ASP A 117 -18.18 -4.68 10.19
N PRO A 118 -19.40 -5.24 10.03
CA PRO A 118 -19.91 -5.66 8.72
C PRO A 118 -19.89 -4.54 7.67
N LEU A 119 -20.12 -3.29 8.07
CA LEU A 119 -20.11 -2.14 7.19
C LEU A 119 -18.69 -1.81 6.71
N ILE A 120 -17.68 -1.97 7.57
CA ILE A 120 -16.27 -1.80 7.21
C ILE A 120 -15.81 -2.95 6.30
N VAL A 121 -16.24 -4.18 6.57
CA VAL A 121 -15.96 -5.35 5.70
C VAL A 121 -16.56 -5.16 4.30
N GLN A 122 -17.75 -4.57 4.19
CA GLN A 122 -18.35 -4.23 2.90
C GLN A 122 -17.59 -3.10 2.19
N ASN A 123 -17.04 -2.14 2.94
CA ASN A 123 -16.25 -1.02 2.42
C ASN A 123 -14.73 -1.28 2.49
N THR A 124 -14.31 -2.55 2.39
CA THR A 124 -12.91 -2.96 2.55
C THR A 124 -11.93 -2.24 1.60
N GLN A 125 -12.38 -1.84 0.41
CA GLN A 125 -11.53 -1.10 -0.53
C GLN A 125 -11.17 0.29 0.00
N GLN A 126 -12.14 1.02 0.56
CA GLN A 126 -11.92 2.35 1.14
C GLN A 126 -11.06 2.25 2.40
N TYR A 127 -11.35 1.28 3.26
CA TYR A 127 -10.56 1.01 4.46
C TYR A 127 -9.11 0.65 4.14
N PHE A 128 -8.88 -0.20 3.13
CA PHE A 128 -7.54 -0.51 2.65
C PHE A 128 -6.82 0.73 2.08
N ARG A 129 -7.51 1.56 1.28
CA ARG A 129 -6.91 2.78 0.72
C ARG A 129 -6.51 3.78 1.81
N LEU A 130 -7.32 3.88 2.87
CA LEU A 130 -6.98 4.68 4.05
C LEU A 130 -5.74 4.15 4.77
N ALA A 131 -5.64 2.83 4.96
CA ALA A 131 -4.44 2.20 5.52
C ALA A 131 -3.21 2.40 4.63
N LEU A 132 -3.38 2.32 3.30
CA LEU A 132 -2.29 2.53 2.34
C LEU A 132 -1.78 3.96 2.37
N PHE A 133 -2.68 4.95 2.47
CA PHE A 133 -2.31 6.35 2.67
C PHE A 133 -1.50 6.54 3.96
N LEU A 134 -1.97 6.02 5.10
CA LEU A 134 -1.25 6.12 6.37
C LEU A 134 0.10 5.41 6.34
N SER A 135 0.16 4.27 5.65
CA SER A 135 1.41 3.54 5.45
C SER A 135 2.43 4.34 4.62
N GLU A 136 1.96 5.04 3.58
CA GLU A 136 2.80 5.91 2.76
C GLU A 136 3.44 7.04 3.57
N LYS A 137 2.72 7.58 4.56
CA LYS A 137 3.21 8.61 5.48
C LYS A 137 4.22 8.10 6.50
N GLN A 138 4.48 6.78 6.53
CA GLN A 138 5.44 6.14 7.43
C GLN A 138 5.23 6.55 8.89
N ILE A 139 3.97 6.58 9.32
CA ILE A 139 3.61 6.94 10.69
C ILE A 139 4.32 6.00 11.67
N PRO A 140 4.96 6.53 12.74
CA PRO A 140 5.60 5.70 13.75
C PRO A 140 4.64 4.65 14.30
N ASP A 141 5.13 3.43 14.54
CA ASP A 141 4.37 2.32 15.11
C ASP A 141 3.16 1.83 14.30
N PHE A 142 2.86 2.42 13.14
CA PHE A 142 1.73 2.02 12.30
C PHE A 142 1.85 0.58 11.75
N LEU A 143 3.07 0.04 11.69
CA LEU A 143 3.30 -1.38 11.38
C LEU A 143 2.54 -2.32 12.33
N TYR A 144 2.38 -1.98 13.61
CA TYR A 144 1.59 -2.79 14.54
C TYR A 144 0.09 -2.79 14.19
N SER A 145 -0.41 -1.66 13.67
CA SER A 145 -1.77 -1.57 13.14
C SER A 145 -1.93 -2.42 11.88
N ILE A 146 -0.94 -2.42 10.98
CA ILE A 146 -0.92 -3.32 9.81
C ILE A 146 -0.88 -4.79 10.27
N ASP A 147 -0.06 -5.13 11.26
CA ASP A 147 0.03 -6.49 11.81
C ASP A 147 -1.34 -6.99 12.30
N LYS A 148 -1.97 -6.18 13.16
CA LYS A 148 -3.25 -6.50 13.79
C LYS A 148 -4.36 -6.61 12.75
N ARG A 149 -4.44 -5.68 11.79
CA ARG A 149 -5.61 -5.52 10.92
C ARG A 149 -5.49 -6.25 9.58
N PHE A 150 -4.28 -6.55 9.11
CA PHE A 150 -4.05 -7.13 7.77
C PHE A 150 -3.16 -8.37 7.78
N LEU A 151 -2.11 -8.39 8.62
CA LEU A 151 -1.18 -9.52 8.65
C LEU A 151 -1.80 -10.77 9.28
N ARG A 152 -2.37 -10.60 10.48
CA ARG A 152 -2.92 -11.69 11.30
C ARG A 152 -4.38 -11.99 11.03
N ASN A 153 -5.05 -11.16 10.24
CA ASN A 153 -6.46 -11.30 9.89
C ASN A 153 -6.62 -11.29 8.37
N GLU A 154 -7.45 -12.19 7.86
CA GLU A 154 -7.80 -12.20 6.45
C GLU A 154 -8.86 -11.13 6.18
N ASN A 155 -8.50 -10.16 5.34
CA ASN A 155 -9.45 -9.17 4.86
C ASN A 155 -10.15 -9.65 3.60
N ARG A 156 -11.37 -9.17 3.39
CA ARG A 156 -12.15 -9.45 2.20
C ARG A 156 -11.41 -8.93 0.96
N SER A 157 -11.36 -9.75 -0.07
CA SER A 157 -10.86 -9.34 -1.38
C SER A 157 -11.82 -8.35 -2.04
N PHE A 158 -11.29 -7.41 -2.81
CA PHE A 158 -12.10 -6.49 -3.61
C PHE A 158 -11.58 -6.39 -5.04
N PHE A 159 -12.48 -6.08 -5.97
CA PHE A 159 -12.17 -5.97 -7.38
C PHE A 159 -12.09 -4.49 -7.78
N ILE A 160 -11.05 -4.12 -8.53
CA ILE A 160 -10.92 -2.79 -9.13
C ILE A 160 -11.25 -2.89 -10.62
N PRO A 161 -12.45 -2.46 -11.05
CA PRO A 161 -12.90 -2.63 -12.44
C PRO A 161 -11.98 -1.99 -13.47
N GLN A 162 -11.45 -0.80 -13.17
CA GLN A 162 -10.59 -0.03 -14.08
C GLN A 162 -9.27 -0.75 -14.40
N HIS A 163 -8.88 -1.74 -13.58
CA HIS A 163 -7.64 -2.48 -13.74
C HIS A 163 -7.86 -3.97 -13.97
N VAL A 164 -9.13 -4.43 -13.99
CA VAL A 164 -9.51 -5.84 -14.04
C VAL A 164 -8.71 -6.65 -13.01
N ALA A 165 -8.52 -6.09 -11.81
CA ALA A 165 -7.61 -6.61 -10.80
C ALA A 165 -8.37 -7.00 -9.54
N MET A 166 -8.14 -8.21 -9.04
CA MET A 166 -8.58 -8.65 -7.73
C MET A 166 -7.48 -8.37 -6.70
N VAL A 167 -7.82 -7.66 -5.63
CA VAL A 167 -6.89 -7.33 -4.54
C VAL A 167 -7.24 -8.19 -3.34
N ASP A 168 -6.59 -9.35 -3.25
CA ASP A 168 -6.76 -10.28 -2.13
C ASP A 168 -6.00 -9.82 -0.87
N ALA A 169 -6.19 -10.53 0.24
CA ALA A 169 -5.53 -10.21 1.50
C ALA A 169 -3.99 -10.20 1.40
N HIS A 170 -3.41 -11.06 0.54
CA HIS A 170 -1.96 -11.12 0.33
C HIS A 170 -1.45 -9.88 -0.41
N ALA A 171 -2.14 -9.47 -1.47
CA ALA A 171 -1.86 -8.25 -2.21
C ALA A 171 -1.98 -7.02 -1.28
N GLN A 172 -3.05 -6.95 -0.47
CA GLN A 172 -3.22 -5.86 0.50
C GLN A 172 -2.02 -5.72 1.44
N ARG A 173 -1.60 -6.81 2.11
CA ARG A 173 -0.42 -6.81 2.98
C ARG A 173 0.84 -6.38 2.23
N THR A 174 1.05 -6.93 1.03
CA THR A 174 2.20 -6.64 0.19
C THR A 174 2.31 -5.14 -0.11
N HIS A 175 1.19 -4.50 -0.49
CA HIS A 175 1.13 -3.05 -0.73
C HIS A 175 1.41 -2.24 0.54
N LEU A 176 0.79 -2.61 1.67
CA LEU A 176 0.94 -1.88 2.94
C LEU A 176 2.38 -1.91 3.46
N TYR A 177 2.99 -3.10 3.58
CA TYR A 177 4.38 -3.18 4.04
C TYR A 177 5.36 -2.63 3.00
N GLY A 178 5.06 -2.80 1.71
CA GLY A 178 5.87 -2.28 0.62
C GLY A 178 6.00 -0.77 0.63
N VAL A 179 4.88 -0.05 0.73
CA VAL A 179 4.89 1.43 0.73
C VAL A 179 5.50 2.02 2.02
N TYR A 180 5.40 1.31 3.15
CA TYR A 180 6.04 1.73 4.39
C TYR A 180 7.58 1.67 4.29
N GLY A 181 8.12 0.82 3.43
CA GLY A 181 9.54 0.80 3.04
C GLY A 181 10.46 0.06 4.01
N LYS A 182 11.70 0.56 4.18
CA LYS A 182 12.80 -0.17 4.84
C LYS A 182 12.48 -0.68 6.25
N GLN A 183 11.69 0.08 7.01
CA GLN A 183 11.31 -0.29 8.37
C GLN A 183 10.46 -1.57 8.40
N SER A 184 9.65 -1.84 7.37
CA SER A 184 8.90 -3.09 7.23
C SER A 184 9.79 -4.31 7.16
N ILE A 185 10.96 -4.21 6.51
CA ILE A 185 11.87 -5.34 6.34
C ILE A 185 12.33 -5.80 7.72
N LYS A 186 12.89 -4.88 8.52
CA LYS A 186 13.35 -5.18 9.89
C LYS A 186 12.23 -5.68 10.78
N HIS A 187 11.05 -5.05 10.69
CA HIS A 187 9.88 -5.45 11.48
C HIS A 187 9.44 -6.89 11.15
N LEU A 188 9.30 -7.21 9.87
CA LEU A 188 8.87 -8.52 9.40
C LEU A 188 9.91 -9.61 9.68
N THR A 189 11.23 -9.33 9.57
CA THR A 189 12.24 -10.34 9.93
C THR A 189 12.24 -10.64 11.43
N ILE A 190 11.99 -9.64 12.29
CA ILE A 190 11.83 -9.85 13.74
C ILE A 190 10.63 -10.76 14.05
N ILE A 191 9.50 -10.56 13.36
CA ILE A 191 8.32 -11.41 13.51
C ILE A 191 8.64 -12.83 13.02
N LEU A 192 9.21 -12.95 11.82
CA LEU A 192 9.53 -14.23 11.18
C LEU A 192 10.43 -15.13 12.03
N LYS A 193 11.39 -14.56 12.76
CA LYS A 193 12.28 -15.32 13.67
C LYS A 193 11.54 -15.98 14.84
N LYS A 194 10.40 -15.43 15.26
CA LYS A 194 9.62 -15.90 16.41
C LYS A 194 8.37 -16.67 16.01
N GLU A 195 7.92 -16.50 14.77
CA GLU A 195 6.65 -17.04 14.30
C GLU A 195 6.73 -18.55 14.05
N LYS A 196 5.72 -19.27 14.54
CA LYS A 196 5.57 -20.72 14.41
C LYS A 196 4.43 -21.10 13.45
N ASP A 197 3.46 -20.21 13.25
CA ASP A 197 2.36 -20.46 12.32
C ASP A 197 2.86 -20.48 10.87
N THR A 198 2.76 -21.64 10.22
CA THR A 198 3.24 -21.83 8.85
C THR A 198 2.58 -20.89 7.84
N LYS A 199 1.27 -20.62 7.95
CA LYS A 199 0.57 -19.73 7.00
C LYS A 199 1.07 -18.29 7.15
N LEU A 200 1.30 -17.86 8.38
CA LEU A 200 1.82 -16.52 8.66
C LEU A 200 3.28 -16.39 8.20
N ARG A 201 4.12 -17.40 8.42
CA ARG A 201 5.49 -17.45 7.85
C ARG A 201 5.49 -17.38 6.32
N GLN A 202 4.60 -18.14 5.66
CA GLN A 202 4.42 -18.08 4.20
C GLN A 202 4.01 -16.68 3.74
N SER A 203 3.08 -16.03 4.46
CA SER A 203 2.67 -14.66 4.16
C SER A 203 3.82 -13.67 4.32
N ILE A 204 4.56 -13.73 5.44
CA ILE A 204 5.69 -12.83 5.71
C ILE A 204 6.78 -13.00 4.64
N THR A 205 7.17 -14.23 4.33
CA THR A 205 8.20 -14.49 3.30
C THR A 205 7.74 -14.09 1.91
N SER A 206 6.46 -14.24 1.57
CA SER A 206 5.89 -13.78 0.29
C SER A 206 5.88 -12.24 0.17
N ILE A 207 5.72 -11.50 1.28
CA ILE A 207 5.87 -10.04 1.32
C ILE A 207 7.35 -9.66 1.18
N LEU A 208 8.23 -10.27 1.99
CA LEU A 208 9.67 -10.02 1.97
C LEU A 208 10.28 -10.29 0.59
N ARG A 209 9.78 -11.28 -0.16
CA ARG A 209 10.15 -11.54 -1.56
C ARG A 209 10.05 -10.31 -2.47
N ARG A 210 9.23 -9.32 -2.15
CA ARG A 210 9.06 -8.12 -2.98
C ARG A 210 9.74 -6.88 -2.44
N ILE A 211 10.02 -6.84 -1.13
CA ILE A 211 10.50 -5.62 -0.46
C ILE A 211 11.92 -5.75 0.06
N CYS A 212 12.46 -6.97 0.20
CA CYS A 212 13.79 -7.19 0.74
C CYS A 212 14.86 -6.43 -0.04
N THR A 213 15.95 -6.18 0.67
CA THR A 213 17.24 -5.73 0.18
C THR A 213 18.30 -6.62 0.83
N PRO A 214 19.60 -6.49 0.51
CA PRO A 214 20.65 -7.30 1.12
C PRO A 214 20.67 -7.28 2.65
N ASP A 215 20.11 -6.24 3.29
CA ASP A 215 19.98 -6.11 4.74
C ASP A 215 19.24 -7.29 5.40
N CYS A 216 18.32 -7.95 4.68
CA CYS A 216 17.57 -9.10 5.24
C CYS A 216 18.23 -10.46 5.00
N ALA A 217 19.31 -10.52 4.20
CA ALA A 217 19.83 -11.78 3.66
C ALA A 217 20.29 -12.75 4.77
N ARG A 218 20.95 -12.24 5.81
CA ARG A 218 21.42 -13.06 6.93
C ARG A 218 20.27 -13.66 7.74
N ASP A 219 19.24 -12.86 8.05
CA ASP A 219 18.07 -13.32 8.78
C ASP A 219 17.33 -14.44 8.01
N ILE A 220 17.23 -14.30 6.67
CA ILE A 220 16.62 -15.31 5.81
C ILE A 220 17.49 -16.57 5.71
N TYR A 221 18.80 -16.41 5.59
CA TYR A 221 19.73 -17.54 5.60
C TYR A 221 19.60 -18.36 6.89
N GLU A 222 19.66 -17.72 8.06
CA GLU A 222 19.51 -18.37 9.37
C GLU A 222 18.18 -19.12 9.47
N MET A 223 17.09 -18.51 8.98
CA MET A 223 15.77 -19.13 8.96
C MET A 223 15.77 -20.40 8.09
N LEU A 224 16.33 -20.34 6.88
CA LEU A 224 16.35 -21.45 5.93
C LEU A 224 17.15 -22.67 6.40
N GLU A 225 18.10 -22.52 7.32
CA GLU A 225 18.85 -23.67 7.88
C GLU A 225 17.94 -24.68 8.60
N SER A 226 16.78 -24.22 9.07
CA SER A 226 15.83 -25.01 9.86
C SER A 226 14.41 -25.01 9.30
N GLU A 227 14.17 -24.40 8.13
CA GLU A 227 12.83 -24.34 7.55
C GLU A 227 12.44 -25.68 6.92
N GLU A 228 11.25 -26.16 7.27
CA GLU A 228 10.71 -27.44 6.82
C GLU A 228 9.57 -27.24 5.80
N ASP A 229 8.86 -26.12 5.87
CA ASP A 229 7.76 -25.81 4.95
C ASP A 229 8.29 -25.44 3.56
N HIS A 230 7.89 -26.24 2.56
CA HIS A 230 8.34 -26.07 1.17
C HIS A 230 8.12 -24.65 0.64
N LYS A 231 6.92 -24.08 0.83
CA LYS A 231 6.59 -22.75 0.29
C LYS A 231 7.42 -21.64 0.95
N THR A 232 7.59 -21.72 2.27
CA THR A 232 8.43 -20.77 3.01
C THR A 232 9.89 -20.89 2.60
N PHE A 233 10.39 -22.11 2.39
CA PHE A 233 11.75 -22.34 1.89
C PHE A 233 11.98 -21.77 0.49
N VAL A 234 11.04 -22.02 -0.43
CA VAL A 234 11.06 -21.47 -1.81
C VAL A 234 11.03 -19.94 -1.78
N ASN A 235 10.15 -19.32 -0.98
CA ASN A 235 10.11 -17.88 -0.85
C ASN A 235 11.43 -17.31 -0.28
N GLY A 236 12.01 -17.95 0.74
CA GLY A 236 13.32 -17.57 1.28
C GLY A 236 14.44 -17.67 0.25
N THR A 237 14.42 -18.72 -0.58
CA THR A 237 15.35 -18.88 -1.70
C THR A 237 15.22 -17.72 -2.68
N TYR A 238 14.01 -17.37 -3.12
CA TYR A 238 13.80 -16.19 -3.96
C TYR A 238 14.28 -14.89 -3.32
N ILE A 239 14.08 -14.71 -2.01
CA ILE A 239 14.59 -13.52 -1.32
C ILE A 239 16.12 -13.44 -1.42
N LEU A 240 16.84 -14.53 -1.19
CA LEU A 240 18.30 -14.55 -1.30
C LEU A 240 18.78 -14.31 -2.73
N LEU A 241 18.13 -14.91 -3.71
CA LEU A 241 18.65 -14.94 -5.09
C LEU A 241 18.22 -13.75 -5.94
N ASP A 242 17.01 -13.24 -5.71
CA ASP A 242 16.43 -12.17 -6.54
C ASP A 242 16.56 -10.79 -5.89
N ASN A 243 16.81 -10.66 -4.58
CA ASN A 243 16.81 -9.36 -3.90
C ASN A 243 18.08 -9.03 -3.09
N ALA A 244 18.92 -10.02 -2.80
CA ALA A 244 20.06 -9.85 -1.89
C ALA A 244 21.43 -9.81 -2.58
N GLY A 245 21.48 -9.79 -3.92
CA GLY A 245 22.71 -9.58 -4.67
C GLY A 245 23.77 -10.67 -4.44
N PRO A 246 25.07 -10.31 -4.52
CA PRO A 246 26.17 -11.24 -4.29
C PRO A 246 26.15 -11.90 -2.90
N LEU A 247 25.74 -11.16 -1.87
CA LEU A 247 25.64 -11.69 -0.50
C LEU A 247 24.61 -12.82 -0.41
N GLY A 248 23.45 -12.65 -1.04
CA GLY A 248 22.42 -13.68 -1.09
C GLY A 248 22.88 -14.94 -1.83
N LYS A 249 23.56 -14.78 -2.97
CA LYS A 249 24.23 -15.88 -3.69
C LYS A 249 25.22 -16.62 -2.78
N GLU A 250 26.11 -15.90 -2.10
CA GLU A 250 27.12 -16.49 -1.22
C GLU A 250 26.49 -17.29 -0.08
N LEU A 251 25.49 -16.71 0.59
CA LEU A 251 24.77 -17.36 1.68
C LEU A 251 24.02 -18.61 1.20
N TYR A 252 23.36 -18.54 0.05
CA TYR A 252 22.65 -19.69 -0.52
C TYR A 252 23.58 -20.86 -0.84
N LEU A 253 24.76 -20.59 -1.41
CA LEU A 253 25.77 -21.62 -1.72
C LEU A 253 26.38 -22.24 -0.45
N LYS A 254 26.36 -21.53 0.68
CA LYS A 254 26.81 -22.03 2.00
C LYS A 254 25.71 -22.73 2.80
N LEU A 255 24.45 -22.65 2.37
CA LEU A 255 23.30 -23.16 3.11
C LEU A 255 23.38 -24.68 3.27
N LYS A 256 23.19 -25.15 4.51
CA LYS A 256 23.16 -26.58 4.86
C LYS A 256 21.85 -26.87 5.61
N PRO A 257 20.72 -26.98 4.90
CA PRO A 257 19.43 -27.19 5.54
C PRO A 257 19.38 -28.57 6.21
N LYS A 258 18.83 -28.64 7.42
CA LYS A 258 18.92 -29.86 8.25
C LYS A 258 17.92 -30.96 7.86
N SER A 259 16.69 -30.59 7.51
CA SER A 259 15.57 -31.52 7.35
C SER A 259 14.63 -31.09 6.22
N LEU A 260 15.04 -31.27 4.97
CA LEU A 260 14.18 -30.96 3.82
C LEU A 260 13.32 -32.17 3.44
N SER A 261 12.06 -31.91 3.08
CA SER A 261 11.25 -32.89 2.33
C SER A 261 11.93 -33.20 0.99
N LYS A 262 11.59 -34.33 0.37
CA LYS A 262 12.16 -34.74 -0.92
C LYS A 262 11.95 -33.67 -2.01
N GLU A 263 10.74 -33.11 -2.08
CA GLU A 263 10.39 -32.03 -3.00
C GLU A 263 11.26 -30.78 -2.78
N THR A 264 11.40 -30.33 -1.53
CA THR A 264 12.22 -29.15 -1.22
C THR A 264 13.70 -29.40 -1.46
N GLN A 265 14.19 -30.61 -1.21
CA GLN A 265 15.57 -31.01 -1.50
C GLN A 265 15.87 -30.98 -3.00
N ASP A 266 14.96 -31.49 -3.84
CA ASP A 266 15.12 -31.48 -5.29
C ASP A 266 15.11 -30.05 -5.84
N TYR A 267 14.21 -29.19 -5.33
CA TYR A 267 14.22 -27.75 -5.62
C TYR A 267 15.55 -27.10 -5.22
N PHE A 268 16.01 -27.30 -3.98
CA PHE A 268 17.26 -26.74 -3.47
C PHE A 268 18.47 -27.11 -4.35
N ILE A 269 18.58 -28.37 -4.77
CA ILE A 269 19.66 -28.83 -5.66
C ILE A 269 19.57 -28.18 -7.04
N SER A 270 18.36 -28.03 -7.61
CA SER A 270 18.19 -27.40 -8.92
C SER A 270 18.63 -25.93 -8.92
N GLU A 271 18.30 -25.19 -7.86
CA GLU A 271 18.64 -23.78 -7.71
C GLU A 271 20.14 -23.59 -7.45
N GLN A 272 20.82 -24.50 -6.72
CA GLN A 272 22.27 -24.42 -6.54
C GLN A 272 23.06 -24.39 -7.87
N ASN A 273 22.56 -25.08 -8.90
CA ASN A 273 23.19 -25.06 -10.22
C ASN A 273 22.94 -23.73 -10.95
N TYR A 274 21.74 -23.16 -10.81
CA TYR A 274 21.39 -21.85 -11.36
C TYR A 274 22.23 -20.73 -10.72
N VAL A 275 22.36 -20.75 -9.39
CA VAL A 275 22.98 -19.69 -8.59
C VAL A 275 24.47 -19.51 -8.87
N LYS A 276 25.20 -20.60 -9.17
CA LYS A 276 26.63 -20.54 -9.49
C LYS A 276 26.93 -19.58 -10.65
N ASN A 277 26.01 -19.50 -11.62
CA ASN A 277 26.15 -18.69 -12.83
C ASN A 277 25.68 -17.24 -12.68
N GLN A 278 25.10 -16.86 -11.55
CA GLN A 278 24.65 -15.47 -11.35
C GLN A 278 25.85 -14.53 -11.23
N SER A 279 25.86 -13.50 -12.06
CA SER A 279 26.88 -12.44 -12.14
C SER A 279 26.23 -11.17 -12.70
N PHE A 280 26.95 -10.05 -12.70
CA PHE A 280 26.49 -8.82 -13.35
C PHE A 280 26.09 -9.06 -14.82
N GLU A 281 26.99 -9.69 -15.60
CA GLU A 281 26.76 -10.01 -17.02
C GLU A 281 25.59 -10.96 -17.26
N PHE A 282 25.39 -11.92 -16.35
CA PHE A 282 24.23 -12.81 -16.41
C PHE A 282 22.91 -12.02 -16.35
N PHE A 283 22.80 -11.05 -15.42
CA PHE A 283 21.59 -10.25 -15.30
C PHE A 283 21.44 -9.23 -16.43
N ILE A 284 22.54 -8.62 -16.92
CA ILE A 284 22.53 -7.78 -18.12
C ILE A 284 21.97 -8.57 -19.32
N THR A 285 22.47 -9.78 -19.54
CA THR A 285 22.01 -10.65 -20.63
C THR A 285 20.52 -11.00 -20.47
N LYS A 286 20.08 -11.29 -19.25
CA LYS A 286 18.67 -11.57 -18.92
C LYS A 286 17.78 -10.34 -19.22
N MET A 287 18.22 -9.14 -18.87
CA MET A 287 17.51 -7.89 -19.20
C MET A 287 17.43 -7.67 -20.70
N LYS A 288 18.57 -7.76 -21.41
CA LYS A 288 18.63 -7.60 -22.88
C LYS A 288 17.69 -8.57 -23.60
N LYS A 289 17.66 -9.83 -23.18
CA LYS A 289 16.75 -10.83 -23.76
C LYS A 289 15.27 -10.49 -23.56
N LYS A 290 14.92 -9.86 -22.43
CA LYS A 290 13.52 -9.58 -22.07
C LYS A 290 13.03 -8.23 -22.60
N TYR A 291 13.88 -7.20 -22.57
CA TYR A 291 13.50 -5.81 -22.83
C TYR A 291 14.17 -5.21 -24.08
N GLY A 292 15.17 -5.89 -24.65
CA GLY A 292 15.97 -5.37 -25.74
C GLY A 292 17.18 -4.55 -25.27
N GLU A 293 17.83 -3.89 -26.22
CA GLU A 293 18.89 -2.91 -25.95
C GLU A 293 18.27 -1.53 -25.72
N SER A 294 18.93 -0.70 -24.91
CA SER A 294 18.52 0.70 -24.79
C SER A 294 18.93 1.49 -26.04
N SER A 295 18.04 2.34 -26.53
CA SER A 295 18.36 3.38 -27.52
C SER A 295 18.64 4.75 -26.88
N ASN A 296 18.56 4.85 -25.56
CA ASN A 296 18.71 6.11 -24.85
C ASN A 296 20.19 6.46 -24.65
N SER A 297 20.48 7.75 -24.59
CA SER A 297 21.81 8.30 -24.29
C SER A 297 21.70 9.42 -23.25
N PHE A 298 21.18 9.08 -22.07
CA PHE A 298 21.07 10.04 -20.98
C PHE A 298 22.45 10.44 -20.44
N SER A 299 22.66 11.73 -20.17
CA SER A 299 23.67 12.14 -19.20
C SER A 299 23.26 11.72 -17.79
N ASP A 300 24.22 11.61 -16.87
CA ASP A 300 23.93 11.30 -15.46
C ASP A 300 22.87 12.23 -14.85
N SER A 301 22.95 13.53 -15.13
CA SER A 301 21.98 14.52 -14.66
C SER A 301 20.58 14.33 -15.26
N GLN A 302 20.50 13.95 -16.55
CA GLN A 302 19.23 13.65 -17.20
C GLN A 302 18.60 12.39 -16.62
N LEU A 303 19.39 11.32 -16.46
CA LEU A 303 18.90 10.07 -15.86
C LEU A 303 18.39 10.32 -14.44
N LEU A 304 19.13 11.05 -13.60
CA LEU A 304 18.66 11.42 -12.27
C LEU A 304 17.33 12.19 -12.32
N SER A 305 17.19 13.16 -13.24
CA SER A 305 15.94 13.91 -13.39
C SER A 305 14.77 13.01 -13.80
N GLU A 306 14.98 12.06 -14.71
CA GLU A 306 13.94 11.08 -15.11
C GLU A 306 13.59 10.14 -13.95
N ILE A 307 14.56 9.74 -13.13
CA ILE A 307 14.30 8.92 -11.94
C ILE A 307 13.46 9.68 -10.91
N GLU A 308 13.72 10.97 -10.71
CA GLU A 308 12.89 11.78 -9.82
C GLU A 308 11.46 11.91 -10.35
N LYS A 309 11.28 12.08 -11.67
CA LYS A 309 9.95 12.05 -12.30
C LYS A 309 9.27 10.71 -12.05
N MET A 310 9.98 9.60 -12.25
CA MET A 310 9.46 8.27 -11.97
C MET A 310 9.01 8.13 -10.51
N ILE A 311 9.76 8.64 -9.53
CA ILE A 311 9.36 8.64 -8.12
C ILE A 311 8.09 9.48 -7.89
N LEU A 312 8.01 10.67 -8.49
CA LEU A 312 6.83 11.55 -8.40
C LEU A 312 5.59 10.94 -9.06
N GLU A 313 5.78 10.16 -10.12
CA GLU A 313 4.74 9.43 -10.87
C GLU A 313 4.46 8.04 -10.28
N ASN A 314 4.67 7.87 -8.97
CA ASN A 314 4.41 6.64 -8.23
C ASN A 314 5.18 5.40 -8.75
N GLY A 315 6.43 5.62 -9.17
CA GLY A 315 7.35 4.59 -9.66
C GLY A 315 7.11 4.17 -11.11
N GLU A 316 6.23 4.85 -11.85
CA GLU A 316 6.02 4.63 -13.28
C GLU A 316 7.06 5.38 -14.12
N SER A 317 7.51 4.76 -15.22
CA SER A 317 8.40 5.42 -16.18
C SER A 317 8.06 4.95 -17.59
N HIS A 318 7.99 5.91 -18.51
CA HIS A 318 7.81 5.65 -19.95
C HIS A 318 9.08 5.90 -20.77
N SER A 319 10.09 6.53 -20.18
CA SER A 319 11.30 7.00 -20.87
C SER A 319 12.53 6.15 -20.54
N ILE A 320 12.66 5.68 -19.30
CA ILE A 320 13.85 4.97 -18.84
C ILE A 320 13.81 3.49 -19.24
N HIS A 321 14.82 3.03 -19.97
CA HIS A 321 15.04 1.62 -20.23
C HIS A 321 15.81 0.98 -19.05
N PRO A 322 15.55 -0.29 -18.66
CA PRO A 322 16.22 -0.92 -17.50
C PRO A 322 17.75 -0.91 -17.55
N LEU A 323 18.34 -0.96 -18.75
CA LEU A 323 19.79 -0.92 -18.95
C LEU A 323 20.39 0.47 -18.71
N ASP A 324 19.61 1.55 -18.75
CA ASP A 324 20.08 2.93 -18.53
C ASP A 324 20.59 3.12 -17.10
N PHE A 325 20.02 2.38 -16.14
CA PHE A 325 20.48 2.34 -14.76
C PHE A 325 21.88 1.74 -14.59
N LEU A 326 22.39 1.03 -15.60
CA LEU A 326 23.59 0.23 -15.52
C LEU A 326 24.73 0.80 -16.36
N SER A 327 24.42 1.58 -17.40
CA SER A 327 25.37 2.18 -18.36
C SER A 327 25.84 3.60 -18.02
N ASN A 328 25.53 4.11 -16.83
CA ASN A 328 25.88 5.46 -16.37
C ASN A 328 27.08 5.48 -15.38
N THR A 329 27.52 6.68 -15.01
CA THR A 329 28.61 6.94 -14.04
C THR A 329 28.13 7.47 -12.68
N ILE A 330 26.83 7.44 -12.42
CA ILE A 330 26.24 7.87 -11.14
C ILE A 330 26.75 6.95 -10.02
N ASP A 331 26.96 7.53 -8.83
CA ASP A 331 27.27 6.76 -7.63
C ASP A 331 26.25 5.62 -7.42
N LYS A 332 26.78 4.41 -7.23
CA LYS A 332 25.98 3.18 -7.12
C LYS A 332 24.98 3.25 -5.98
N GLN A 333 25.39 3.81 -4.84
CA GLN A 333 24.55 3.88 -3.64
C GLN A 333 23.41 4.89 -3.84
N VAL A 334 23.68 6.02 -4.48
CA VAL A 334 22.65 6.99 -4.87
C VAL A 334 21.59 6.34 -5.78
N LEU A 335 22.01 5.57 -6.79
CA LEU A 335 21.07 4.83 -7.64
C LEU A 335 20.25 3.81 -6.85
N ILE A 336 20.87 3.01 -5.99
CA ILE A 336 20.18 2.01 -5.17
C ILE A 336 19.10 2.69 -4.31
N GLU A 337 19.42 3.80 -3.65
CA GLU A 337 18.46 4.51 -2.79
C GLU A 337 17.29 5.07 -3.59
N LYS A 338 17.56 5.66 -4.77
CA LYS A 338 16.51 6.16 -5.65
C LYS A 338 15.60 5.06 -6.18
N ILE A 339 16.16 3.90 -6.57
CA ILE A 339 15.37 2.78 -7.06
C ILE A 339 14.58 2.10 -5.93
N ILE A 340 15.12 2.04 -4.71
CA ILE A 340 14.37 1.60 -3.54
C ILE A 340 13.15 2.52 -3.32
N GLU A 341 13.32 3.83 -3.43
CA GLU A 341 12.22 4.79 -3.28
C GLU A 341 11.20 4.66 -4.42
N ALA A 342 11.65 4.53 -5.67
CA ALA A 342 10.74 4.33 -6.80
C ALA A 342 9.94 3.02 -6.67
N ARG A 343 10.60 1.91 -6.27
CA ARG A 343 9.94 0.63 -5.95
C ARG A 343 8.93 0.79 -4.82
N ARG A 344 9.27 1.54 -3.76
CA ARG A 344 8.35 1.84 -2.64
C ARG A 344 7.09 2.53 -3.17
N LYS A 345 7.26 3.49 -4.08
CA LYS A 345 6.16 4.22 -4.72
C LYS A 345 5.31 3.35 -5.65
N CYS A 346 5.88 2.36 -6.34
CA CYS A 346 5.09 1.40 -7.13
C CYS A 346 4.01 0.68 -6.29
N PHE A 347 4.24 0.46 -4.98
CA PHE A 347 3.23 -0.16 -4.10
C PHE A 347 1.98 0.72 -3.89
N LEU A 348 1.97 1.98 -4.30
CA LEU A 348 0.76 2.80 -4.33
C LEU A 348 -0.16 2.44 -5.50
N ARG A 349 0.38 1.81 -6.55
CA ARG A 349 -0.36 1.41 -7.76
C ARG A 349 -0.94 0.01 -7.58
N ILE A 350 -2.20 -0.05 -7.17
CA ILE A 350 -2.94 -1.30 -6.91
C ILE A 350 -3.44 -1.91 -8.23
N ASN A 351 -2.54 -2.14 -9.18
CA ASN A 351 -2.85 -2.68 -10.50
C ASN A 351 -1.72 -3.61 -10.99
N HIS A 352 -1.94 -4.30 -12.11
CA HIS A 352 -0.97 -5.26 -12.63
C HIS A 352 0.37 -4.60 -13.03
N HIS A 353 0.32 -3.40 -13.61
CA HIS A 353 1.52 -2.67 -14.03
C HIS A 353 2.41 -2.29 -12.84
N GLY A 354 1.83 -1.83 -11.72
CA GLY A 354 2.57 -1.55 -10.50
C GLY A 354 3.34 -2.78 -9.98
N MET A 355 2.74 -3.97 -10.07
CA MET A 355 3.43 -5.22 -9.71
C MET A 355 4.57 -5.58 -10.66
N GLN A 356 4.38 -5.38 -11.97
CA GLN A 356 5.45 -5.59 -12.96
C GLN A 356 6.62 -4.64 -12.73
N ASP A 357 6.33 -3.38 -12.37
CA ASP A 357 7.35 -2.38 -12.09
C ASP A 357 8.09 -2.66 -10.78
N ILE A 358 7.42 -3.22 -9.76
CA ILE A 358 8.10 -3.74 -8.55
C ILE A 358 9.11 -4.82 -8.92
N ASP A 359 8.70 -5.80 -9.73
CA ASP A 359 9.57 -6.90 -10.15
C ASP A 359 10.73 -6.42 -11.04
N LEU A 360 10.48 -5.43 -11.90
CA LEU A 360 11.51 -4.79 -12.71
C LEU A 360 12.52 -4.03 -11.83
N ASN A 361 12.05 -3.23 -10.87
CA ASN A 361 12.92 -2.52 -9.93
C ASN A 361 13.74 -3.51 -9.08
N ASN A 362 13.16 -4.65 -8.67
CA ASN A 362 13.92 -5.71 -7.97
C ASN A 362 15.03 -6.28 -8.85
N LEU A 363 14.76 -6.55 -10.14
CA LEU A 363 15.77 -7.02 -11.07
C LEU A 363 16.89 -5.99 -11.28
N ILE A 364 16.56 -4.70 -11.42
CA ILE A 364 17.53 -3.61 -11.52
C ILE A 364 18.38 -3.52 -10.24
N LEU A 365 17.75 -3.50 -9.06
CA LEU A 365 18.44 -3.46 -7.76
C LEU A 365 19.40 -4.64 -7.60
N ASN A 366 18.91 -5.86 -7.87
CA ASN A 366 19.74 -7.06 -7.77
C ASN A 366 20.97 -6.94 -8.66
N THR A 367 20.79 -6.44 -9.88
CA THR A 367 21.88 -6.26 -10.85
C THR A 367 22.87 -5.19 -10.41
N LEU A 368 22.39 -4.06 -9.88
CA LEU A 368 23.23 -3.02 -9.30
C LEU A 368 24.08 -3.55 -8.14
N TYR A 369 23.57 -4.45 -7.30
CA TYR A 369 24.38 -5.05 -6.22
C TYR A 369 25.56 -5.91 -6.74
N TYR A 370 25.48 -6.43 -7.96
CA TYR A 370 26.58 -7.14 -8.62
C TYR A 370 27.57 -6.22 -9.35
N LYS A 371 27.26 -4.92 -9.51
CA LYS A 371 28.16 -3.94 -10.13
C LYS A 371 29.26 -3.58 -9.13
N GLU A 372 30.52 -3.84 -9.49
CA GLU A 372 31.70 -3.50 -8.69
C GLU A 372 31.97 -1.99 -8.69
#